data_AF-A0A519TVW8-F1
#
_entry.id   AF-A0A519TVW8-F1
#
_cell.length_a   1.000
_cell.length_b   1.000
_cell.length_c   1.000
_cell.angle_alpha   90.00
_cell.angle_beta   90.00
_cell.angle_gamma   90.00
#
_symmetry.space_group_name_H-M   'P 1'
#
loop_
_entity.id
_entity.type
_entity.pdbx_description
1 polymer ?
#
loop_
_entity_poly.entity_id
_entity_poly.type
_entity_poly.pdbx_seq_one_letter_code
_entity_poly.pdbx_strand_id
1 'polypeptide(L)'
;MLSTALHSTAEPDSRNFMQHIRSRFQMPEHQHEFYIASALKTVNFDGTFASFERLDQLFAAFKKQIGTQAANFVEDPLKLNTVYLISSYIGQFISQKLGFDEKWQSFEELQAHFIKFRDRPNNFVHSYALNCNNQIILPLHYVAKHFCEDDLPLSISQEIEAIILNYQIIFADERGKFTEQMHDLHTMYFKAYPLFCGSAFQDLVQISDLDHSMASLDRLDDLMREIRLNYLVSIDHFLEDDAHFFFILFLAAYVGQVIAAQAGTSLRWFRPEQVSQMLGQQIPDALTTCRIAQINASIFFVTQHICQFLFEPVISESSTQYVLNALETIKATRNPIYLAEDTQKANSNLQQSPFYEALYQAGQLTHFLLLHIHGVVPRTSCEQSLTPTSYPPGNTFFSHIDGPDAPLRQLDINAEQYPYNVLGYEMYACLPHVRTDAISLHVRNYGEQHMNIHLVIPFFQVFDYRGFCILQPYFLSRDDITSKNLAEIYHAMGAFFKGLQDSERNRPAESQIWAQYYQPDKLPYPKAMQQNIPALVS
;
A
#
# COMPACT_ATOMS: atom_id res chain seq x y z
N MET A 1 -12.51 -40.68 -20.11
CA MET A 1 -11.28 -41.49 -19.98
C MET A 1 -9.98 -40.65 -19.96
N LEU A 2 -10.03 -39.36 -19.60
CA LEU A 2 -8.84 -38.49 -19.50
C LEU A 2 -8.52 -38.01 -18.08
N SER A 3 -9.41 -38.24 -17.10
CA SER A 3 -9.11 -38.07 -15.66
C SER A 3 -7.98 -39.00 -15.19
N THR A 4 -7.78 -40.13 -15.87
CA THR A 4 -6.68 -41.06 -15.57
C THR A 4 -5.33 -40.63 -16.14
N ALA A 5 -5.26 -39.77 -17.16
CA ALA A 5 -3.98 -39.41 -17.78
C ALA A 5 -3.21 -38.30 -17.03
N LEU A 6 -3.89 -37.51 -16.19
CA LEU A 6 -3.23 -36.59 -15.23
C LEU A 6 -2.81 -37.30 -13.94
N HIS A 7 -3.29 -38.53 -13.68
CA HIS A 7 -3.01 -39.30 -12.48
C HIS A 7 -2.19 -40.59 -12.71
N SER A 8 -1.75 -40.91 -13.93
CA SER A 8 -1.17 -42.23 -14.25
C SER A 8 0.36 -42.35 -14.22
N THR A 9 1.10 -41.38 -13.71
CA THR A 9 2.56 -41.51 -13.53
C THR A 9 2.98 -40.71 -12.30
N ALA A 10 3.33 -41.42 -11.20
CA ALA A 10 3.87 -40.90 -9.93
C ALA A 10 3.36 -39.49 -9.55
N GLU A 11 2.35 -39.40 -8.66
CA GLU A 11 1.71 -38.14 -8.26
C GLU A 11 2.72 -36.99 -8.24
N PRO A 12 2.67 -36.07 -9.23
CA PRO A 12 3.52 -34.91 -9.19
C PRO A 12 3.16 -34.19 -7.89
N ASP A 13 4.18 -33.88 -7.08
CA ASP A 13 4.08 -32.94 -5.95
C ASP A 13 3.05 -31.84 -6.28
N SER A 14 2.11 -31.55 -5.36
CA SER A 14 0.99 -30.62 -5.54
C SER A 14 1.41 -29.32 -6.25
N ARG A 15 2.63 -28.84 -5.98
CA ARG A 15 3.23 -27.70 -6.67
C ARG A 15 3.48 -27.95 -8.17
N ASN A 16 4.10 -29.07 -8.51
CA ASN A 16 4.38 -29.47 -9.89
C ASN A 16 3.10 -29.62 -10.69
N PHE A 17 2.03 -30.16 -10.09
CA PHE A 17 0.71 -30.24 -10.74
C PHE A 17 0.18 -28.84 -11.13
N MET A 18 0.19 -27.89 -10.19
CA MET A 18 -0.29 -26.52 -10.43
C MET A 18 0.55 -25.79 -11.48
N GLN A 19 1.88 -25.95 -11.43
CA GLN A 19 2.79 -25.40 -12.45
C GLN A 19 2.60 -26.03 -13.82
N HIS A 20 2.37 -27.34 -13.86
CA HIS A 20 2.10 -28.08 -15.09
C HIS A 20 0.80 -27.61 -15.76
N ILE A 21 -0.27 -27.37 -15.00
CA ILE A 21 -1.52 -26.84 -15.55
C ILE A 21 -1.31 -25.47 -16.22
N ARG A 22 -0.52 -24.58 -15.63
CA ARG A 22 -0.19 -23.28 -16.24
C ARG A 22 0.60 -23.45 -17.53
N SER A 23 1.62 -24.30 -17.53
CA SER A 23 2.46 -24.52 -18.72
C SER A 23 1.67 -25.16 -19.87
N ARG A 24 0.73 -26.08 -19.57
CA ARG A 24 -0.16 -26.63 -20.61
C ARG A 24 -1.06 -25.58 -21.23
N PHE A 25 -1.65 -24.66 -20.45
CA PHE A 25 -2.51 -23.61 -21.03
C PHE A 25 -1.77 -22.68 -22.00
N GLN A 26 -0.48 -22.44 -21.76
CA GLN A 26 0.38 -21.64 -22.64
C GLN A 26 0.63 -22.32 -23.99
N MET A 27 0.56 -23.65 -24.06
CA MET A 27 0.75 -24.43 -25.28
C MET A 27 -0.54 -24.43 -26.14
N PRO A 28 -0.52 -23.90 -27.38
CA PRO A 28 -1.70 -23.85 -28.25
C PRO A 28 -2.42 -25.20 -28.43
N GLU A 29 -1.66 -26.28 -28.53
CA GLU A 29 -2.14 -27.64 -28.71
C GLU A 29 -2.96 -28.19 -27.54
N HIS A 30 -2.81 -27.62 -26.33
CA HIS A 30 -3.50 -28.10 -25.12
C HIS A 30 -4.66 -27.20 -24.67
N GLN A 31 -4.93 -26.12 -25.39
CA GLN A 31 -6.00 -25.19 -25.00
C GLN A 31 -7.41 -25.79 -25.09
N HIS A 32 -7.59 -26.83 -25.91
CA HIS A 32 -8.84 -27.58 -25.98
C HIS A 32 -9.16 -28.35 -24.68
N GLU A 33 -8.20 -28.45 -23.76
CA GLU A 33 -8.35 -29.10 -22.45
C GLU A 33 -8.96 -28.18 -21.38
N PHE A 34 -9.19 -26.90 -21.72
CA PHE A 34 -9.74 -25.89 -20.81
C PHE A 34 -11.06 -25.35 -21.36
N TYR A 35 -12.06 -25.31 -20.49
CA TYR A 35 -13.31 -24.63 -20.79
C TYR A 35 -13.06 -23.14 -21.00
N ILE A 36 -13.80 -22.50 -21.91
CA ILE A 36 -13.70 -21.07 -22.24
C ILE A 36 -12.26 -20.55 -22.49
N ALA A 37 -11.35 -21.40 -22.99
CA ALA A 37 -9.93 -21.08 -23.17
C ALA A 37 -9.66 -19.77 -23.93
N SER A 38 -10.45 -19.48 -24.96
CA SER A 38 -10.34 -18.23 -25.74
C SER A 38 -10.61 -16.99 -24.89
N ALA A 39 -11.56 -17.04 -23.96
CA ALA A 39 -11.83 -15.95 -23.02
C ALA A 39 -10.74 -15.84 -21.95
N LEU A 40 -10.23 -16.97 -21.44
CA LEU A 40 -9.13 -16.97 -20.47
C LEU A 40 -7.85 -16.32 -21.03
N LYS A 41 -7.62 -16.40 -22.34
CA LYS A 41 -6.50 -15.68 -22.97
C LYS A 41 -6.63 -14.16 -22.90
N THR A 42 -7.85 -13.62 -22.94
CA THR A 42 -8.05 -12.16 -22.86
C THR A 42 -7.80 -11.62 -21.47
N VAL A 43 -7.80 -12.48 -20.45
CA VAL A 43 -7.42 -12.13 -19.08
C VAL A 43 -5.93 -11.78 -19.00
N ASN A 44 -5.08 -12.36 -19.85
CA ASN A 44 -3.63 -12.15 -19.87
C ASN A 44 -3.01 -12.22 -18.46
N PHE A 45 -2.84 -13.43 -17.93
CA PHE A 45 -2.22 -13.68 -16.63
C PHE A 45 -0.72 -13.34 -16.67
N ASP A 46 -0.41 -12.05 -16.52
CA ASP A 46 0.92 -11.43 -16.62
C ASP A 46 1.59 -11.23 -15.25
N GLY A 47 1.00 -11.77 -14.18
CA GLY A 47 1.49 -11.61 -12.81
C GLY A 47 1.18 -10.24 -12.20
N THR A 48 0.37 -9.41 -12.86
CA THR A 48 -0.12 -8.13 -12.31
C THR A 48 -1.52 -8.28 -11.72
N PHE A 49 -1.87 -7.40 -10.77
CA PHE A 49 -3.21 -7.38 -10.19
C PHE A 49 -4.30 -7.06 -11.22
N ALA A 50 -3.98 -6.27 -12.24
CA ALA A 50 -4.89 -5.95 -13.34
C ALA A 50 -5.37 -7.19 -14.11
N SER A 51 -4.63 -8.30 -14.08
CA SER A 51 -5.11 -9.57 -14.65
C SER A 51 -6.33 -10.11 -13.90
N PHE A 52 -6.44 -9.91 -12.58
CA PHE A 52 -7.60 -10.35 -11.81
C PHE A 52 -8.80 -9.40 -11.97
N GLU A 53 -8.58 -8.10 -12.19
CA GLU A 53 -9.65 -7.19 -12.59
C GLU A 53 -10.25 -7.58 -13.96
N ARG A 54 -9.40 -8.01 -14.91
CA ARG A 54 -9.88 -8.59 -16.18
C ARG A 54 -10.61 -9.91 -15.98
N LEU A 55 -10.22 -10.68 -14.96
CA LEU A 55 -10.91 -11.91 -14.58
C LEU A 55 -12.31 -11.61 -13.98
N ASP A 56 -12.47 -10.55 -13.20
CA ASP A 56 -13.79 -10.09 -12.75
C ASP A 56 -14.71 -9.77 -13.94
N GLN A 57 -14.17 -9.06 -14.94
CA GLN A 57 -14.91 -8.76 -16.17
C GLN A 57 -15.31 -10.04 -16.92
N LEU A 58 -14.42 -11.04 -16.96
CA LEU A 58 -14.72 -12.35 -17.53
C LEU A 58 -15.86 -13.03 -16.77
N PHE A 59 -15.83 -13.07 -15.43
CA PHE A 59 -16.90 -13.67 -14.63
C PHE A 59 -18.23 -12.94 -14.82
N ALA A 60 -18.23 -11.61 -14.82
CA ALA A 60 -19.43 -10.82 -15.08
C ALA A 60 -20.01 -11.11 -16.47
N ALA A 61 -19.16 -11.15 -17.50
CA ALA A 61 -19.58 -11.49 -18.87
C ALA A 61 -20.08 -12.94 -18.97
N PHE A 62 -19.41 -13.88 -18.30
CA PHE A 62 -19.78 -15.29 -18.25
C PHE A 62 -21.17 -15.47 -17.65
N LYS A 63 -21.43 -14.91 -16.46
CA LYS A 63 -22.73 -14.99 -15.78
C LYS A 63 -23.83 -14.36 -16.64
N LYS A 64 -23.55 -13.24 -17.29
CA LYS A 64 -24.52 -12.58 -18.19
C LYS A 64 -24.89 -13.43 -19.41
N GLN A 65 -23.96 -14.21 -19.96
CA GLN A 65 -24.18 -14.98 -21.19
C GLN A 65 -24.69 -16.40 -20.95
N ILE A 66 -24.16 -17.06 -19.91
CA ILE A 66 -24.34 -18.49 -19.67
C ILE A 66 -25.18 -18.75 -18.41
N GLY A 67 -25.21 -17.79 -17.48
CA GLY A 67 -25.85 -17.95 -16.16
C GLY A 67 -24.98 -18.71 -15.17
N THR A 68 -25.47 -18.80 -13.94
CA THR A 68 -24.84 -19.58 -12.87
C THR A 68 -24.85 -21.07 -13.19
N GLN A 69 -23.78 -21.73 -12.75
CA GLN A 69 -23.59 -23.14 -12.99
C GLN A 69 -24.07 -23.97 -11.81
N ALA A 70 -24.58 -25.17 -12.08
CA ALA A 70 -24.99 -26.09 -11.03
C ALA A 70 -23.77 -26.56 -10.20
N ALA A 71 -24.02 -27.06 -8.98
CA ALA A 71 -22.98 -27.52 -8.07
C ALA A 71 -22.06 -28.62 -8.63
N ASN A 72 -22.53 -29.36 -9.65
CA ASN A 72 -21.74 -30.35 -10.38
C ASN A 72 -20.88 -29.78 -11.51
N PHE A 73 -20.72 -28.45 -11.60
CA PHE A 73 -19.88 -27.77 -12.61
C PHE A 73 -18.48 -28.38 -12.73
N VAL A 74 -17.92 -28.80 -11.60
CA VAL A 74 -16.56 -29.36 -11.48
C VAL A 74 -16.47 -30.87 -11.80
N GLU A 75 -17.57 -31.53 -12.18
CA GLU A 75 -17.56 -32.92 -12.66
C GLU A 75 -17.10 -33.05 -14.11
N ASP A 76 -17.20 -31.96 -14.90
CA ASP A 76 -16.68 -31.90 -16.28
C ASP A 76 -15.16 -31.63 -16.25
N PRO A 77 -14.34 -32.49 -16.89
CA PRO A 77 -12.88 -32.32 -16.91
C PRO A 77 -12.38 -30.96 -17.44
N LEU A 78 -13.05 -30.37 -18.43
CA LEU A 78 -12.64 -29.08 -19.01
C LEU A 78 -12.89 -27.93 -18.03
N LYS A 79 -14.03 -27.99 -17.33
CA LYS A 79 -14.41 -27.00 -16.30
C LYS A 79 -13.51 -27.14 -15.07
N LEU A 80 -13.24 -28.38 -14.66
CA LEU A 80 -12.29 -28.71 -13.61
C LEU A 80 -10.90 -28.12 -13.89
N ASN A 81 -10.33 -28.38 -15.07
CA ASN A 81 -9.04 -27.84 -15.49
C ASN A 81 -9.01 -26.31 -15.49
N THR A 82 -10.13 -25.67 -15.83
CA THR A 82 -10.27 -24.21 -15.81
C THR A 82 -10.19 -23.66 -14.39
N VAL A 83 -10.88 -24.30 -13.45
CA VAL A 83 -10.82 -23.90 -12.04
C VAL A 83 -9.41 -24.08 -11.47
N TYR A 84 -8.75 -25.20 -11.77
CA TYR A 84 -7.36 -25.40 -11.41
C TYR A 84 -6.43 -24.35 -12.02
N LEU A 85 -6.60 -24.02 -13.29
CA LEU A 85 -5.78 -23.03 -13.98
C LEU A 85 -5.85 -21.66 -13.31
N ILE A 86 -7.07 -21.14 -13.11
CA ILE A 86 -7.26 -19.83 -12.46
C ILE A 86 -6.71 -19.87 -11.03
N SER A 87 -7.02 -20.94 -10.27
CA SER A 87 -6.54 -21.12 -8.90
C SER A 87 -5.02 -21.15 -8.81
N SER A 88 -4.37 -21.78 -9.80
CA SER A 88 -2.92 -21.86 -9.87
C SER A 88 -2.28 -20.49 -10.11
N TYR A 89 -2.87 -19.62 -10.95
CA TYR A 89 -2.40 -18.25 -11.15
C TYR A 89 -2.62 -17.38 -9.91
N ILE A 90 -3.75 -17.54 -9.22
CA ILE A 90 -4.01 -16.88 -7.93
C ILE A 90 -2.95 -17.28 -6.91
N GLY A 91 -2.66 -18.57 -6.77
CA GLY A 91 -1.66 -19.05 -5.83
C GLY A 91 -0.25 -18.56 -6.16
N GLN A 92 0.15 -18.59 -7.43
CA GLN A 92 1.42 -18.02 -7.88
C GLN A 92 1.53 -16.53 -7.52
N PHE A 93 0.48 -15.75 -7.81
CA PHE A 93 0.46 -14.31 -7.53
C PHE A 93 0.53 -14.01 -6.04
N ILE A 94 -0.29 -14.67 -5.21
CA ILE A 94 -0.30 -14.45 -3.75
C ILE A 94 1.08 -14.79 -3.17
N SER A 95 1.65 -15.95 -3.51
CA SER A 95 2.99 -16.35 -3.06
C SER A 95 4.04 -15.32 -3.46
N GLN A 96 4.03 -14.86 -4.71
CA GLN A 96 4.98 -13.85 -5.19
C GLN A 96 4.84 -12.52 -4.44
N LYS A 97 3.62 -12.03 -4.22
CA LYS A 97 3.37 -10.72 -3.58
C LYS A 97 3.60 -10.74 -2.07
N LEU A 98 3.43 -11.88 -1.43
CA LEU A 98 3.75 -12.05 -0.02
C LEU A 98 5.22 -12.43 0.22
N GLY A 99 6.00 -12.70 -0.84
CA GLY A 99 7.41 -13.06 -0.74
C GLY A 99 7.66 -14.49 -0.25
N PHE A 100 6.73 -15.40 -0.50
CA PHE A 100 6.84 -16.81 -0.12
C PHE A 100 7.01 -17.71 -1.34
N ASP A 101 7.63 -18.88 -1.10
CA ASP A 101 7.56 -19.97 -2.04
C ASP A 101 6.12 -20.42 -2.28
N GLU A 102 5.82 -20.78 -3.53
CA GLU A 102 4.55 -21.40 -3.90
C GLU A 102 4.46 -22.81 -3.32
N LYS A 103 3.86 -22.95 -2.13
CA LYS A 103 3.67 -24.21 -1.41
C LYS A 103 2.22 -24.66 -1.49
N TRP A 104 1.94 -25.55 -2.44
CA TRP A 104 0.65 -26.22 -2.54
C TRP A 104 0.65 -27.49 -1.69
N GLN A 105 -0.46 -27.73 -1.00
CA GLN A 105 -0.68 -28.95 -0.21
C GLN A 105 -1.95 -29.65 -0.66
N SER A 106 -1.90 -30.97 -0.74
CA SER A 106 -3.06 -31.82 -0.99
C SER A 106 -3.96 -31.88 0.24
N PHE A 107 -5.21 -32.30 0.06
CA PHE A 107 -6.13 -32.50 1.17
C PHE A 107 -5.59 -33.45 2.26
N GLU A 108 -4.90 -34.53 1.85
CA GLU A 108 -4.30 -35.49 2.79
C GLU A 108 -3.19 -34.84 3.62
N GLU A 109 -2.34 -34.03 2.98
CA GLU A 109 -1.31 -33.27 3.67
C GLU A 109 -1.91 -32.24 4.64
N LEU A 110 -3.03 -31.61 4.27
CA LEU A 110 -3.74 -30.67 5.14
C LEU A 110 -4.32 -31.38 6.37
N GLN A 111 -4.94 -32.55 6.22
CA GLN A 111 -5.48 -33.32 7.35
C GLN A 111 -4.38 -33.79 8.32
N ALA A 112 -3.20 -34.14 7.78
CA ALA A 112 -2.06 -34.56 8.59
C ALA A 112 -1.49 -33.40 9.44
N HIS A 113 -1.40 -32.19 8.89
CA HIS A 113 -0.71 -31.07 9.52
C HIS A 113 -1.63 -30.06 10.23
N PHE A 114 -2.92 -29.98 9.88
CA PHE A 114 -3.83 -28.96 10.39
C PHE A 114 -5.11 -29.56 10.99
N ILE A 115 -5.28 -29.38 12.29
CA ILE A 115 -6.44 -29.90 13.05
C ILE A 115 -7.78 -29.45 12.42
N LYS A 116 -7.86 -28.19 11.97
CA LYS A 116 -9.07 -27.60 11.36
C LYS A 116 -9.55 -28.26 10.06
N PHE A 117 -8.72 -29.11 9.45
CA PHE A 117 -9.05 -29.84 8.21
C PHE A 117 -9.44 -31.30 8.43
N ARG A 118 -9.27 -31.85 9.65
CA ARG A 118 -9.59 -33.26 9.94
C ARG A 118 -11.06 -33.59 9.71
N ASP A 119 -11.95 -32.67 10.05
CA ASP A 119 -13.41 -32.85 9.90
C ASP A 119 -13.97 -32.23 8.61
N ARG A 120 -13.11 -31.67 7.75
CA ARG A 120 -13.56 -31.08 6.48
C ARG A 120 -13.88 -32.19 5.46
N PRO A 121 -14.86 -31.98 4.56
CA PRO A 121 -15.17 -32.96 3.54
C PRO A 121 -14.05 -33.04 2.50
N ASN A 122 -13.65 -34.26 2.14
CA ASN A 122 -12.77 -34.51 1.00
C ASN A 122 -13.56 -34.27 -0.30
N ASN A 123 -13.62 -33.02 -0.73
CA ASN A 123 -14.26 -32.62 -1.98
C ASN A 123 -13.31 -31.74 -2.81
N PHE A 124 -13.70 -31.47 -4.05
CA PHE A 124 -12.85 -30.74 -5.00
C PHE A 124 -12.32 -29.40 -4.45
N VAL A 125 -13.17 -28.59 -3.80
CA VAL A 125 -12.75 -27.24 -3.33
C VAL A 125 -11.73 -27.29 -2.18
N HIS A 126 -11.54 -28.45 -1.54
CA HIS A 126 -10.51 -28.68 -0.54
C HIS A 126 -9.36 -29.55 -1.06
N SER A 127 -9.38 -30.00 -2.31
CA SER A 127 -8.42 -31.00 -2.82
C SER A 127 -6.98 -30.48 -2.80
N TYR A 128 -6.80 -29.17 -3.02
CA TYR A 128 -5.53 -28.48 -2.86
C TYR A 128 -5.72 -27.13 -2.19
N ALA A 129 -4.74 -26.75 -1.39
CA ALA A 129 -4.67 -25.45 -0.76
C ALA A 129 -3.29 -24.83 -0.88
N LEU A 130 -3.25 -23.51 -0.83
CA LEU A 130 -2.00 -22.76 -0.75
C LEU A 130 -1.64 -22.54 0.72
N ASN A 131 -0.44 -22.93 1.12
CA ASN A 131 0.09 -22.69 2.46
C ASN A 131 1.03 -21.49 2.45
N CYS A 132 0.54 -20.38 2.99
CA CYS A 132 1.33 -19.18 3.25
C CYS A 132 1.67 -19.14 4.75
N ASN A 133 2.82 -19.69 5.14
CA ASN A 133 3.29 -19.67 6.54
C ASN A 133 2.26 -20.17 7.57
N ASN A 134 1.71 -21.37 7.35
CA ASN A 134 0.64 -21.99 8.14
C ASN A 134 -0.74 -21.32 8.03
N GLN A 135 -0.86 -20.24 7.25
CA GLN A 135 -2.15 -19.73 6.82
C GLN A 135 -2.59 -20.41 5.53
N ILE A 136 -3.61 -21.26 5.65
CA ILE A 136 -4.15 -22.02 4.53
C ILE A 136 -5.20 -21.20 3.78
N ILE A 137 -4.97 -21.01 2.49
CA ILE A 137 -5.86 -20.36 1.55
C ILE A 137 -6.42 -21.43 0.61
N LEU A 138 -7.70 -21.33 0.24
CA LEU A 138 -8.38 -22.29 -0.64
C LEU A 138 -8.75 -21.64 -1.99
N PRO A 139 -7.80 -21.40 -2.91
CA PRO A 139 -8.10 -20.77 -4.20
C PRO A 139 -9.20 -21.47 -5.01
N LEU A 140 -9.26 -22.81 -4.94
CA LEU A 140 -10.29 -23.61 -5.64
C LEU A 140 -11.69 -23.25 -5.19
N HIS A 141 -11.88 -23.01 -3.89
CA HIS A 141 -13.15 -22.56 -3.34
C HIS A 141 -13.53 -21.18 -3.89
N TYR A 142 -12.61 -20.22 -3.85
CA TYR A 142 -12.85 -18.87 -4.36
C TYR A 142 -13.22 -18.89 -5.85
N VAL A 143 -12.47 -19.62 -6.69
CA VAL A 143 -12.77 -19.68 -8.12
C VAL A 143 -14.08 -20.41 -8.41
N ALA A 144 -14.35 -21.53 -7.74
CA ALA A 144 -15.54 -22.32 -8.01
C ALA A 144 -16.83 -21.55 -7.72
N LYS A 145 -16.90 -20.80 -6.61
CA LYS A 145 -18.10 -20.01 -6.29
C LYS A 145 -18.37 -18.90 -7.30
N HIS A 146 -17.35 -18.31 -7.92
CA HIS A 146 -17.55 -17.30 -8.98
C HIS A 146 -18.21 -17.87 -10.25
N PHE A 147 -18.18 -19.19 -10.46
CA PHE A 147 -18.96 -19.85 -11.52
C PHE A 147 -20.36 -20.30 -11.06
N CYS A 148 -20.53 -20.65 -9.78
CA CYS A 148 -21.70 -21.36 -9.28
C CYS A 148 -22.70 -20.49 -8.51
N GLU A 149 -22.26 -19.38 -7.90
CA GLU A 149 -23.08 -18.55 -7.01
C GLU A 149 -23.44 -17.22 -7.68
N ASP A 150 -24.69 -16.79 -7.50
CA ASP A 150 -25.15 -15.45 -7.85
C ASP A 150 -24.94 -14.49 -6.67
N ASP A 151 -24.86 -13.18 -6.96
CA ASP A 151 -24.82 -12.11 -5.95
C ASP A 151 -23.71 -12.22 -4.88
N LEU A 152 -22.50 -12.60 -5.30
CA LEU A 152 -21.33 -12.57 -4.43
C LEU A 152 -21.01 -11.13 -3.98
N PRO A 153 -20.73 -10.90 -2.68
CA PRO A 153 -20.48 -9.56 -2.15
C PRO A 153 -19.15 -8.96 -2.64
N LEU A 154 -18.19 -9.83 -2.98
CA LEU A 154 -16.87 -9.46 -3.46
C LEU A 154 -16.60 -10.11 -4.80
N SER A 155 -15.94 -9.37 -5.69
CA SER A 155 -15.32 -9.88 -6.91
C SER A 155 -14.03 -10.65 -6.61
N ILE A 156 -13.49 -11.42 -7.56
CA ILE A 156 -12.33 -12.27 -7.28
C ILE A 156 -11.07 -11.45 -7.02
N SER A 157 -10.90 -10.30 -7.68
CA SER A 157 -9.77 -9.40 -7.40
C SER A 157 -9.81 -8.86 -5.97
N GLN A 158 -11.01 -8.51 -5.48
CA GLN A 158 -11.22 -8.02 -4.12
C GLN A 158 -10.94 -9.11 -3.07
N GLU A 159 -11.29 -10.36 -3.35
CA GLU A 159 -10.95 -11.49 -2.47
C GLU A 159 -9.45 -11.73 -2.38
N ILE A 160 -8.74 -11.62 -3.51
CA ILE A 160 -7.28 -11.73 -3.56
C ILE A 160 -6.63 -10.58 -2.78
N GLU A 161 -7.11 -9.35 -2.96
CA GLU A 161 -6.65 -8.20 -2.18
C GLU A 161 -6.89 -8.42 -0.68
N ALA A 162 -8.10 -8.84 -0.28
CA ALA A 162 -8.43 -9.13 1.11
C ALA A 162 -7.52 -10.19 1.74
N ILE A 163 -7.16 -11.24 1.00
CA ILE A 163 -6.21 -12.27 1.47
C ILE A 163 -4.82 -11.68 1.72
N ILE A 164 -4.33 -10.84 0.81
CA ILE A 164 -3.02 -10.19 0.94
C ILE A 164 -3.01 -9.26 2.16
N LEU A 165 -4.03 -8.41 2.30
CA LEU A 165 -4.15 -7.47 3.43
C LEU A 165 -4.26 -8.22 4.77
N ASN A 166 -5.08 -9.26 4.85
CA ASN A 166 -5.19 -10.09 6.06
C ASN A 166 -3.83 -10.65 6.49
N TYR A 167 -3.06 -11.16 5.54
CA TYR A 167 -1.73 -11.67 5.82
C TYR A 167 -0.81 -10.55 6.35
N GLN A 168 -0.83 -9.38 5.70
CA GLN A 168 -0.04 -8.23 6.13
C GLN A 168 -0.41 -7.78 7.55
N ILE A 169 -1.70 -7.82 7.90
CA ILE A 169 -2.22 -7.43 9.21
C ILE A 169 -1.77 -8.40 10.32
N ILE A 170 -1.96 -9.70 10.12
CA ILE A 170 -1.66 -10.72 11.15
C ILE A 170 -0.16 -10.81 11.41
N PHE A 171 0.64 -10.76 10.36
CA PHE A 171 2.10 -10.88 10.46
C PHE A 171 2.81 -9.52 10.57
N ALA A 172 2.07 -8.43 10.78
CA ALA A 172 2.66 -7.10 10.92
C ALA A 172 3.65 -7.02 12.08
N ASP A 173 3.36 -7.73 13.16
CA ASP A 173 4.14 -7.74 14.39
C ASP A 173 5.51 -8.38 14.18
N GLU A 174 5.54 -9.57 13.58
CA GLU A 174 6.78 -10.27 13.22
C GLU A 174 7.65 -9.46 12.25
N ARG A 175 7.01 -8.64 11.40
CA ARG A 175 7.68 -7.85 10.37
C ARG A 175 8.05 -6.43 10.82
N GLY A 176 7.59 -5.98 11.98
CA GLY A 176 7.73 -4.59 12.44
C GLY A 176 7.01 -3.58 11.54
N LYS A 177 5.88 -3.97 10.93
CA LYS A 177 5.14 -3.22 9.90
C LYS A 177 3.84 -2.63 10.45
N PHE A 178 3.92 -1.94 11.59
CA PHE A 178 2.74 -1.45 12.31
C PHE A 178 2.00 -0.33 11.57
N THR A 179 2.72 0.51 10.83
CA THR A 179 2.09 1.57 10.05
C THR A 179 1.26 0.98 8.92
N GLU A 180 1.80 -0.01 8.21
CA GLU A 180 1.08 -0.78 7.20
C GLU A 180 -0.15 -1.47 7.80
N GLN A 181 -0.01 -2.16 8.93
CA GLN A 181 -1.13 -2.83 9.62
C GLN A 181 -2.31 -1.90 9.85
N MET A 182 -2.06 -0.70 10.35
CA MET A 182 -3.14 0.25 10.69
C MET A 182 -3.85 0.76 9.42
N HIS A 183 -3.11 1.01 8.34
CA HIS A 183 -3.71 1.39 7.05
C HIS A 183 -4.43 0.22 6.36
N ASP A 184 -3.90 -1.00 6.47
CA ASP A 184 -4.51 -2.20 5.90
C ASP A 184 -5.81 -2.54 6.65
N LEU A 185 -5.82 -2.47 7.99
CA LEU A 185 -7.04 -2.61 8.81
C LEU A 185 -8.09 -1.57 8.44
N HIS A 186 -7.67 -0.32 8.29
CA HIS A 186 -8.54 0.74 7.83
C HIS A 186 -9.16 0.39 6.46
N THR A 187 -8.34 -0.06 5.51
CA THR A 187 -8.81 -0.47 4.17
C THR A 187 -9.79 -1.63 4.26
N MET A 188 -9.53 -2.64 5.10
CA MET A 188 -10.40 -3.80 5.29
C MET A 188 -11.81 -3.39 5.73
N TYR A 189 -11.94 -2.54 6.75
CA TYR A 189 -13.25 -2.10 7.25
C TYR A 189 -14.01 -1.23 6.25
N PHE A 190 -13.31 -0.30 5.58
CA PHE A 190 -13.94 0.60 4.61
C PHE A 190 -14.39 -0.11 3.34
N LYS A 191 -13.64 -1.11 2.89
CA LYS A 191 -14.03 -1.97 1.75
C LYS A 191 -14.96 -3.13 2.15
N ALA A 192 -15.29 -3.25 3.43
CA ALA A 192 -16.07 -4.36 4.00
C ALA A 192 -15.47 -5.74 3.67
N TYR A 193 -14.14 -5.83 3.66
CA TYR A 193 -13.43 -7.09 3.46
C TYR A 193 -13.45 -7.93 4.75
N PRO A 194 -13.62 -9.26 4.64
CA PRO A 194 -13.62 -10.14 5.80
C PRO A 194 -12.21 -10.29 6.38
N LEU A 195 -12.06 -10.07 7.69
CA LEU A 195 -10.85 -10.39 8.43
C LEU A 195 -10.80 -11.89 8.78
N PHE A 196 -9.61 -12.50 8.80
CA PHE A 196 -9.44 -13.91 9.16
C PHE A 196 -9.84 -14.22 10.61
N CYS A 197 -9.72 -13.24 11.50
CA CYS A 197 -10.20 -13.32 12.88
C CYS A 197 -11.67 -12.90 13.03
N GLY A 198 -12.33 -12.41 11.98
CA GLY A 198 -13.67 -11.82 12.03
C GLY A 198 -13.63 -10.29 12.01
N SER A 199 -14.63 -9.69 11.37
CA SER A 199 -14.79 -8.22 11.27
C SER A 199 -15.86 -7.74 12.24
N ALA A 200 -15.49 -7.57 13.52
CA ALA A 200 -16.43 -7.18 14.55
C ALA A 200 -17.13 -5.84 14.22
N PHE A 201 -18.45 -5.81 14.41
CA PHE A 201 -19.28 -4.61 14.21
C PHE A 201 -19.24 -3.99 12.81
N GLN A 202 -18.84 -4.74 11.78
CA GLN A 202 -18.75 -4.26 10.39
C GLN A 202 -20.03 -3.55 9.91
N ASP A 203 -21.20 -4.12 10.19
CA ASP A 203 -22.48 -3.53 9.78
C ASP A 203 -22.73 -2.18 10.46
N LEU A 204 -22.39 -2.05 11.74
CA LEU A 204 -22.51 -0.78 12.48
C LEU A 204 -21.53 0.27 11.95
N VAL A 205 -20.30 -0.13 11.59
CA VAL A 205 -19.33 0.76 10.94
C VAL A 205 -19.88 1.30 9.62
N GLN A 206 -20.50 0.45 8.80
CA GLN A 206 -21.09 0.86 7.52
C GLN A 206 -22.26 1.82 7.70
N ILE A 207 -23.14 1.56 8.68
CA ILE A 207 -24.28 2.44 8.99
C ILE A 207 -23.81 3.80 9.55
N SER A 208 -22.68 3.83 10.24
CA SER A 208 -22.13 5.06 10.84
C SER A 208 -21.57 6.05 9.81
N ASP A 209 -21.39 5.64 8.55
CA ASP A 209 -20.95 6.48 7.43
C ASP A 209 -19.73 7.34 7.79
N LEU A 210 -18.66 6.69 8.26
CA LEU A 210 -17.43 7.38 8.65
C LEU A 210 -16.72 7.90 7.39
N ASP A 211 -16.58 9.22 7.19
CA ASP A 211 -16.13 9.83 5.93
C ASP A 211 -14.83 10.67 6.05
N HIS A 212 -14.12 10.51 7.18
CA HIS A 212 -12.91 11.25 7.55
C HIS A 212 -13.07 12.77 7.75
N SER A 213 -14.30 13.29 7.71
CA SER A 213 -14.58 14.69 8.07
C SER A 213 -14.57 14.89 9.58
N MET A 214 -14.41 16.14 10.03
CA MET A 214 -14.59 16.46 11.45
C MET A 214 -16.00 16.08 11.97
N ALA A 215 -17.03 16.16 11.11
CA ALA A 215 -18.40 15.81 11.48
C ALA A 215 -18.60 14.31 11.71
N SER A 216 -17.81 13.46 11.06
CA SER A 216 -17.86 12.01 11.26
C SER A 216 -17.38 11.57 12.65
N LEU A 217 -16.66 12.42 13.39
CA LEU A 217 -16.19 12.11 14.74
C LEU A 217 -17.35 12.03 15.73
N ASP A 218 -18.42 12.78 15.52
CA ASP A 218 -19.64 12.66 16.32
C ASP A 218 -20.34 11.31 16.05
N ARG A 219 -20.36 10.87 14.78
CA ARG A 219 -20.87 9.55 14.38
C ARG A 219 -20.01 8.39 14.93
N LEU A 220 -18.69 8.58 14.99
CA LEU A 220 -17.76 7.65 15.62
C LEU A 220 -18.05 7.52 17.13
N ASP A 221 -18.28 8.63 17.82
CA ASP A 221 -18.66 8.64 19.22
C ASP A 221 -19.99 7.91 19.45
N ASP A 222 -20.98 8.09 18.57
CA ASP A 222 -22.26 7.37 18.63
C ASP A 222 -22.09 5.87 18.42
N LEU A 223 -21.25 5.45 17.45
CA LEU A 223 -20.87 4.05 17.26
C LEU A 223 -20.26 3.46 18.53
N MET A 224 -19.28 4.14 19.15
CA MET A 224 -18.64 3.65 20.36
C MET A 224 -19.61 3.60 21.56
N ARG A 225 -20.56 4.54 21.66
CA ARG A 225 -21.63 4.49 22.67
C ARG A 225 -22.55 3.30 22.45
N GLU A 226 -22.91 3.00 21.21
CA GLU A 226 -23.73 1.84 20.85
C GLU A 226 -23.04 0.53 21.27
N ILE A 227 -21.74 0.37 20.96
CA ILE A 227 -20.94 -0.78 21.41
C ILE A 227 -20.94 -0.89 22.93
N ARG A 228 -20.67 0.23 23.61
CA ARG A 228 -20.61 0.27 25.08
C ARG A 228 -21.94 -0.11 25.73
N LEU A 229 -23.07 0.34 25.19
CA LEU A 229 -24.38 0.13 25.81
C LEU A 229 -24.93 -1.27 25.55
N ASN A 230 -24.69 -1.84 24.37
CA ASN A 230 -25.39 -3.03 23.90
C ASN A 230 -24.51 -4.28 23.75
N TYR A 231 -23.19 -4.13 23.66
CA TYR A 231 -22.27 -5.24 23.35
C TYR A 231 -21.19 -5.45 24.43
N LEU A 232 -20.99 -4.47 25.31
CA LEU A 232 -19.94 -4.50 26.33
C LEU A 232 -20.47 -5.00 27.67
N VAL A 233 -20.43 -6.32 27.88
CA VAL A 233 -20.83 -6.97 29.15
C VAL A 233 -19.74 -6.81 30.21
N SER A 234 -18.49 -7.10 29.85
CA SER A 234 -17.29 -6.84 30.65
C SER A 234 -16.09 -6.62 29.72
N ILE A 235 -15.07 -5.91 30.22
CA ILE A 235 -13.85 -5.63 29.43
C ILE A 235 -13.12 -6.94 29.11
N ASP A 236 -12.93 -7.82 30.10
CA ASP A 236 -12.21 -9.07 29.92
C ASP A 236 -12.86 -9.96 28.87
N HIS A 237 -14.20 -10.13 28.93
CA HIS A 237 -14.92 -10.93 27.94
C HIS A 237 -14.90 -10.32 26.55
N PHE A 238 -14.97 -8.98 26.46
CA PHE A 238 -14.87 -8.29 25.18
C PHE A 238 -13.51 -8.54 24.51
N LEU A 239 -12.42 -8.57 25.27
CA LEU A 239 -11.06 -8.74 24.76
C LEU A 239 -10.65 -10.21 24.56
N GLU A 240 -11.50 -11.18 24.90
CA GLU A 240 -11.26 -12.61 24.58
C GLU A 240 -11.37 -12.91 23.07
N ASP A 241 -12.02 -12.03 22.30
CA ASP A 241 -12.18 -12.16 20.85
C ASP A 241 -11.18 -11.25 20.10
N ASP A 242 -10.30 -11.84 19.30
CA ASP A 242 -9.33 -11.13 18.46
C ASP A 242 -10.01 -10.12 17.53
N ALA A 243 -11.22 -10.40 17.05
CA ALA A 243 -11.96 -9.48 16.19
C ALA A 243 -12.22 -8.14 16.88
N HIS A 244 -12.50 -8.15 18.19
CA HIS A 244 -12.69 -6.93 18.98
C HIS A 244 -11.39 -6.15 19.18
N PHE A 245 -10.25 -6.84 19.35
CA PHE A 245 -8.95 -6.19 19.38
C PHE A 245 -8.65 -5.44 18.07
N PHE A 246 -8.84 -6.10 16.92
CA PHE A 246 -8.63 -5.46 15.62
C PHE A 246 -9.65 -4.35 15.32
N PHE A 247 -10.87 -4.43 15.86
CA PHE A 247 -11.83 -3.34 15.82
C PHE A 247 -11.33 -2.09 16.57
N ILE A 248 -10.78 -2.25 17.78
CA ILE A 248 -10.17 -1.14 18.53
C ILE A 248 -9.03 -0.49 17.73
N LEU A 249 -8.18 -1.31 17.10
CA LEU A 249 -7.10 -0.80 16.24
C LEU A 249 -7.64 -0.07 15.01
N PHE A 250 -8.71 -0.55 14.40
CA PHE A 250 -9.40 0.16 13.32
C PHE A 250 -9.90 1.55 13.76
N LEU A 251 -10.57 1.64 14.90
CA LEU A 251 -11.05 2.93 15.42
C LEU A 251 -9.88 3.90 15.69
N ALA A 252 -8.78 3.40 16.25
CA ALA A 252 -7.58 4.19 16.47
C ALA A 252 -6.96 4.64 15.13
N ALA A 253 -6.87 3.74 14.14
CA ALA A 253 -6.41 4.06 12.80
C ALA A 253 -7.24 5.18 12.17
N TYR A 254 -8.57 5.08 12.28
CA TYR A 254 -9.51 6.08 11.77
C TYR A 254 -9.27 7.47 12.39
N VAL A 255 -9.21 7.57 13.72
CA VAL A 255 -8.97 8.85 14.41
C VAL A 255 -7.60 9.43 14.05
N GLY A 256 -6.54 8.61 14.05
CA GLY A 256 -5.20 9.04 13.65
C GLY A 256 -5.16 9.56 12.21
N GLN A 257 -5.87 8.90 11.30
CA GLN A 257 -6.01 9.31 9.91
C GLN A 257 -6.79 10.63 9.77
N VAL A 258 -7.86 10.84 10.53
CA VAL A 258 -8.58 12.13 10.56
C VAL A 258 -7.63 13.24 11.00
N ILE A 259 -6.90 13.08 12.11
CA ILE A 259 -5.96 14.11 12.59
C ILE A 259 -4.92 14.42 11.50
N ALA A 260 -4.28 13.39 10.93
CA ALA A 260 -3.23 13.57 9.93
C ALA A 260 -3.75 14.18 8.62
N ALA A 261 -4.96 13.79 8.19
CA ALA A 261 -5.60 14.33 6.99
C ALA A 261 -6.00 15.79 7.18
N GLN A 262 -6.61 16.15 8.31
CA GLN A 262 -7.01 17.53 8.62
C GLN A 262 -5.81 18.45 8.83
N ALA A 263 -4.73 17.93 9.45
CA ALA A 263 -3.47 18.66 9.61
C ALA A 263 -2.62 18.72 8.33
N GLY A 264 -2.94 17.90 7.33
CA GLY A 264 -2.18 17.79 6.11
C GLY A 264 -0.73 17.33 6.29
N THR A 265 -0.50 16.34 7.17
CA THR A 265 0.84 15.84 7.52
C THR A 265 0.95 14.31 7.53
N SER A 266 2.12 13.78 7.86
CA SER A 266 2.40 12.34 7.88
C SER A 266 1.82 11.64 9.11
N LEU A 267 1.44 10.37 8.96
CA LEU A 267 1.00 9.48 10.04
C LEU A 267 1.86 8.23 10.09
N ARG A 268 2.45 7.94 11.25
CA ARG A 268 3.19 6.70 11.54
C ARG A 268 2.65 6.05 12.80
N TRP A 269 2.80 4.74 12.89
CA TRP A 269 2.40 3.95 14.05
C TRP A 269 3.59 3.21 14.63
N PHE A 270 3.71 3.27 15.94
CA PHE A 270 4.78 2.68 16.73
C PHE A 270 4.23 1.83 17.87
N ARG A 271 5.07 0.92 18.34
CA ARG A 271 4.87 0.20 19.60
C ARG A 271 5.43 0.96 20.81
N PRO A 272 4.99 0.60 22.04
CA PRO A 272 5.51 1.18 23.29
C PRO A 272 7.03 1.20 23.38
N GLU A 273 7.73 0.14 22.95
CA GLU A 273 9.18 0.06 23.06
C GLU A 273 9.88 1.09 22.17
N GLN A 274 9.36 1.30 20.95
CA GLN A 274 9.92 2.26 19.99
C GLN A 274 9.73 3.69 20.51
N VAL A 275 8.55 4.01 21.03
CA VAL A 275 8.28 5.33 21.63
C VAL A 275 9.11 5.53 22.90
N SER A 276 9.31 4.48 23.69
CA SER A 276 10.16 4.55 24.89
C SER A 276 11.59 4.95 24.56
N GLN A 277 12.14 4.38 23.47
CA GLN A 277 13.47 4.74 22.97
C GLN A 277 13.51 6.17 22.43
N MET A 278 12.47 6.62 21.72
CA MET A 278 12.38 7.98 21.17
C MET A 278 12.30 9.05 22.25
N LEU A 279 11.55 8.79 23.33
CA LEU A 279 11.31 9.76 24.41
C LEU A 279 12.30 9.64 25.58
N GLY A 280 13.05 8.55 25.66
CA GLY A 280 13.91 8.25 26.82
C GLY A 280 13.12 7.96 28.11
N GLN A 281 11.85 7.59 27.99
CA GLN A 281 10.94 7.29 29.10
C GLN A 281 10.27 5.94 28.85
N GLN A 282 10.15 5.10 29.88
CA GLN A 282 9.45 3.83 29.76
C GLN A 282 7.95 4.02 29.56
N ILE A 283 7.44 3.56 28.41
CA ILE A 283 6.02 3.42 28.10
C ILE A 283 5.62 1.96 28.35
N PRO A 284 4.57 1.69 29.15
CA PRO A 284 4.16 0.31 29.43
C PRO A 284 3.61 -0.36 28.17
N ASP A 285 3.80 -1.68 28.08
CA ASP A 285 3.13 -2.52 27.08
C ASP A 285 1.73 -2.89 27.59
N ALA A 286 0.71 -2.25 27.03
CA ALA A 286 -0.69 -2.36 27.42
C ALA A 286 -1.60 -2.09 26.21
N LEU A 287 -2.87 -2.48 26.29
CA LEU A 287 -3.84 -2.23 25.21
C LEU A 287 -3.92 -0.74 24.83
N THR A 288 -3.90 0.16 25.81
CA THR A 288 -3.97 1.61 25.60
C THR A 288 -2.76 2.18 24.84
N THR A 289 -1.63 1.48 24.85
CA THR A 289 -0.36 1.92 24.25
C THR A 289 0.10 0.99 23.13
N CYS A 290 -0.63 -0.08 22.80
CA CYS A 290 -0.19 -1.11 21.86
C CYS A 290 0.09 -0.54 20.46
N ARG A 291 -0.59 0.55 20.09
CA ARG A 291 -0.31 1.38 18.91
C ARG A 291 -0.34 2.85 19.27
N ILE A 292 0.77 3.54 19.03
CA ILE A 292 0.95 4.96 19.31
C ILE A 292 1.18 5.68 17.99
N ALA A 293 0.40 6.72 17.73
CA ALA A 293 0.52 7.50 16.52
C ALA A 293 1.63 8.55 16.67
N GLN A 294 2.52 8.64 15.69
CA GLN A 294 3.31 9.84 15.44
C GLN A 294 2.67 10.59 14.28
N ILE A 295 2.20 11.80 14.55
CA ILE A 295 1.62 12.68 13.54
C ILE A 295 2.54 13.90 13.44
N ASN A 296 3.12 14.08 12.27
CA ASN A 296 4.29 14.94 12.08
C ASN A 296 5.44 14.61 13.07
N ALA A 297 5.78 15.53 13.97
CA ALA A 297 6.81 15.37 14.99
C ALA A 297 6.25 15.00 16.37
N SER A 298 4.91 15.02 16.53
CA SER A 298 4.25 14.85 17.82
C SER A 298 3.73 13.43 18.02
N ILE A 299 3.71 12.98 19.27
CA ILE A 299 3.25 11.65 19.69
C ILE A 299 1.85 11.76 20.28
N PHE A 300 0.94 10.89 19.83
CA PHE A 300 -0.46 10.84 20.24
C PHE A 300 -0.86 9.42 20.64
N PHE A 301 -1.42 9.28 21.84
CA PHE A 301 -1.91 8.01 22.38
C PHE A 301 -3.37 7.78 21.94
N VAL A 302 -3.58 7.61 20.63
CA VAL A 302 -4.92 7.49 20.04
C VAL A 302 -5.64 6.23 20.51
N THR A 303 -4.94 5.11 20.63
CA THR A 303 -5.51 3.85 21.15
C THR A 303 -5.97 4.00 22.60
N GLN A 304 -5.27 4.80 23.40
CA GLN A 304 -5.69 5.13 24.76
C GLN A 304 -7.02 5.89 24.76
N HIS A 305 -7.19 6.89 23.89
CA HIS A 305 -8.45 7.63 23.74
C HIS A 305 -9.62 6.68 23.43
N ILE A 306 -9.45 5.79 22.45
CA ILE A 306 -10.48 4.78 22.10
C ILE A 306 -10.81 3.87 23.30
N CYS A 307 -9.79 3.36 23.98
CA CYS A 307 -9.98 2.50 25.16
C CYS A 307 -10.69 3.25 26.30
N GLN A 308 -10.34 4.51 26.54
CA GLN A 308 -10.99 5.33 27.56
C GLN A 308 -12.46 5.54 27.22
N PHE A 309 -12.78 5.84 25.96
CA PHE A 309 -14.16 6.01 25.52
C PHE A 309 -14.98 4.72 25.70
N LEU A 310 -14.43 3.58 25.29
CA LEU A 310 -15.14 2.29 25.35
C LEU A 310 -15.28 1.78 26.79
N PHE A 311 -14.24 1.91 27.62
CA PHE A 311 -14.12 1.15 28.86
C PHE A 311 -14.25 1.97 30.15
N GLU A 312 -13.91 3.26 30.17
CA GLU A 312 -13.95 4.04 31.41
C GLU A 312 -15.38 4.30 31.85
N PRO A 313 -15.72 4.33 33.16
CA PRO A 313 -17.09 4.54 33.63
C PRO A 313 -17.75 5.81 33.11
N VAL A 314 -16.95 6.86 32.89
CA VAL A 314 -17.40 8.17 32.40
C VAL A 314 -16.53 8.58 31.21
N ILE A 315 -17.19 8.96 30.11
CA ILE A 315 -16.51 9.52 28.92
C ILE A 315 -16.07 10.95 29.26
N SER A 316 -14.77 11.18 29.38
CA SER A 316 -14.19 12.48 29.76
C SER A 316 -13.97 13.42 28.57
N GLU A 317 -13.78 12.88 27.37
CA GLU A 317 -13.45 13.64 26.16
C GLU A 317 -14.13 13.00 24.94
N SER A 318 -14.75 13.81 24.08
CA SER A 318 -15.28 13.36 22.79
C SER A 318 -14.16 13.19 21.77
N SER A 319 -14.37 12.37 20.72
CA SER A 319 -13.37 12.25 19.66
C SER A 319 -13.16 13.57 18.92
N THR A 320 -14.21 14.37 18.75
CA THR A 320 -14.12 15.73 18.20
C THR A 320 -13.19 16.61 19.03
N GLN A 321 -13.31 16.60 20.36
CA GLN A 321 -12.46 17.41 21.24
C GLN A 321 -11.00 16.92 21.23
N TYR A 322 -10.80 15.61 21.27
CA TYR A 322 -9.46 15.00 21.19
C TYR A 322 -8.74 15.42 19.90
N VAL A 323 -9.43 15.32 18.76
CA VAL A 323 -8.88 15.72 17.45
C VAL A 323 -8.58 17.21 17.40
N LEU A 324 -9.48 18.09 17.88
CA LEU A 324 -9.21 19.54 17.92
C LEU A 324 -7.98 19.87 18.76
N ASN A 325 -7.82 19.24 19.93
CA ASN A 325 -6.64 19.41 20.79
C ASN A 325 -5.35 18.95 20.09
N ALA A 326 -5.41 17.83 19.37
CA ALA A 326 -4.29 17.35 18.57
C ALA A 326 -3.93 18.33 17.43
N LEU A 327 -4.93 18.87 16.73
CA LEU A 327 -4.72 19.84 15.65
C LEU A 327 -4.07 21.14 16.15
N GLU A 328 -4.48 21.66 17.30
CA GLU A 328 -3.83 22.83 17.92
C GLU A 328 -2.36 22.57 18.23
N THR A 329 -2.00 21.34 18.63
CA THR A 329 -0.60 20.95 18.87
C THR A 329 0.22 20.90 17.56
N ILE A 330 -0.40 20.51 16.44
CA ILE A 330 0.29 20.38 15.15
C ILE A 330 0.44 21.72 14.42
N LYS A 331 -0.51 22.65 14.57
CA LYS A 331 -0.55 23.97 13.88
C LYS A 331 0.75 24.80 13.94
N ALA A 332 1.68 24.47 14.83
CA ALA A 332 3.00 25.09 14.92
C ALA A 332 4.01 24.67 13.83
N THR A 333 3.64 23.87 12.82
CA THR A 333 4.60 23.28 11.86
C THR A 333 4.31 23.54 10.38
N ARG A 334 5.38 23.51 9.57
CA ARG A 334 5.34 23.83 8.13
C ARG A 334 4.65 22.72 7.33
N ASN A 335 3.69 23.09 6.49
CA ASN A 335 2.95 22.14 5.67
C ASN A 335 3.68 21.82 4.35
N PRO A 336 3.55 20.58 3.83
CA PRO A 336 4.04 20.21 2.51
C PRO A 336 3.30 20.94 1.38
N ILE A 337 4.01 21.21 0.29
CA ILE A 337 3.48 21.78 -0.96
C ILE A 337 3.47 20.70 -2.03
N TYR A 338 2.31 20.44 -2.61
CA TYR A 338 2.08 19.37 -3.58
C TYR A 338 2.29 19.85 -5.01
N LEU A 339 2.93 19.03 -5.83
CA LEU A 339 3.28 19.36 -7.20
C LEU A 339 2.31 18.69 -8.15
N ALA A 340 1.45 19.47 -8.83
CA ALA A 340 0.70 19.00 -9.99
C ALA A 340 1.49 19.34 -11.26
N GLU A 341 1.71 18.36 -12.14
CA GLU A 341 2.51 18.57 -13.36
C GLU A 341 1.82 19.58 -14.30
N ASP A 342 0.49 19.56 -14.37
CA ASP A 342 -0.28 20.43 -15.26
C ASP A 342 -0.25 21.92 -14.86
N THR A 343 -0.03 22.25 -13.58
CA THR A 343 0.04 23.65 -13.13
C THR A 343 1.37 24.33 -13.47
N GLN A 344 2.37 23.58 -13.90
CA GLN A 344 3.75 24.04 -14.10
C GLN A 344 4.11 24.29 -15.57
N LYS A 345 3.25 23.89 -16.52
CA LYS A 345 3.48 23.97 -17.98
C LYS A 345 3.45 25.40 -18.56
N ALA A 346 3.10 26.42 -17.77
CA ALA A 346 2.75 27.76 -18.26
C ALA A 346 3.81 28.86 -18.10
N ASN A 347 4.99 28.60 -17.50
CA ASN A 347 5.98 29.65 -17.24
C ASN A 347 6.98 29.84 -18.40
N SER A 348 6.74 30.85 -19.24
CA SER A 348 7.61 31.21 -20.38
C SER A 348 9.01 31.69 -19.98
N ASN A 349 9.22 32.08 -18.72
CA ASN A 349 10.52 32.56 -18.20
C ASN A 349 11.20 31.58 -17.23
N LEU A 350 10.80 30.30 -17.24
CA LEU A 350 11.30 29.28 -16.30
C LEU A 350 12.84 29.22 -16.24
N GLN A 351 13.52 29.34 -17.39
CA GLN A 351 14.99 29.32 -17.48
C GLN A 351 15.70 30.52 -16.85
N GLN A 352 14.97 31.61 -16.59
CA GLN A 352 15.51 32.80 -15.92
C GLN A 352 15.39 32.70 -14.40
N SER A 353 14.68 31.69 -13.88
CA SER A 353 14.59 31.47 -12.44
C SER A 353 15.95 31.11 -11.87
N PRO A 354 16.39 31.74 -10.76
CA PRO A 354 17.64 31.37 -10.09
C PRO A 354 17.60 29.95 -9.49
N PHE A 355 16.42 29.33 -9.38
CA PHE A 355 16.25 27.95 -8.90
C PHE A 355 16.29 26.91 -10.04
N TYR A 356 16.32 27.34 -11.31
CA TYR A 356 16.14 26.46 -12.47
C TYR A 356 17.12 25.28 -12.48
N GLU A 357 18.43 25.54 -12.39
CA GLU A 357 19.46 24.51 -12.52
C GLU A 357 19.36 23.43 -11.43
N ALA A 358 19.20 23.85 -10.18
CA ALA A 358 19.09 22.92 -9.05
C ALA A 358 17.84 22.01 -9.18
N LEU A 359 16.71 22.57 -9.60
CA LEU A 359 15.47 21.82 -9.78
C LEU A 359 15.51 20.92 -11.03
N TYR A 360 16.09 21.40 -12.12
CA TYR A 360 16.29 20.61 -13.33
C TYR A 360 17.16 19.38 -13.07
N GLN A 361 18.28 19.55 -12.35
CA GLN A 361 19.17 18.46 -11.95
C GLN A 361 18.49 17.48 -10.98
N ALA A 362 17.60 17.96 -10.10
CA ALA A 362 16.78 17.10 -9.26
C ALA A 362 15.84 16.20 -10.10
N GLY A 363 15.28 16.72 -11.19
CA GLY A 363 14.51 15.94 -12.15
C GLY A 363 15.33 14.83 -12.81
N GLN A 364 16.55 15.16 -13.27
CA GLN A 364 17.47 14.19 -13.88
C GLN A 364 17.92 13.10 -12.89
N LEU A 365 18.22 13.47 -11.65
CA LEU A 365 18.57 12.51 -10.60
C LEU A 365 17.39 11.59 -10.26
N THR A 366 16.17 12.12 -10.21
CA THR A 366 14.96 11.30 -10.01
C THR A 366 14.83 10.23 -11.09
N HIS A 367 14.98 10.62 -12.36
CA HIS A 367 14.97 9.66 -13.47
C HIS A 367 16.05 8.58 -13.32
N PHE A 368 17.27 8.99 -12.99
CA PHE A 368 18.38 8.06 -12.76
C PHE A 368 18.06 7.04 -11.66
N LEU A 369 17.48 7.47 -10.55
CA LEU A 369 17.09 6.59 -9.44
C LEU A 369 15.93 5.66 -9.82
N LEU A 370 14.94 6.15 -10.57
CA LEU A 370 13.84 5.33 -11.08
C LEU A 370 14.33 4.19 -12.00
N LEU A 371 15.38 4.43 -12.79
CA LEU A 371 16.00 3.40 -13.63
C LEU A 371 16.60 2.24 -12.83
N HIS A 372 17.00 2.49 -11.57
CA HIS A 372 17.52 1.48 -10.65
C HIS A 372 16.44 0.81 -9.80
N ILE A 373 15.23 1.39 -9.74
CA ILE A 373 14.08 0.78 -9.07
C ILE A 373 13.36 -0.16 -10.03
N HIS A 374 12.97 0.34 -11.20
CA HIS A 374 12.10 -0.36 -12.15
C HIS A 374 12.71 -0.49 -13.56
N GLY A 375 13.70 0.32 -13.91
CA GLY A 375 14.18 0.44 -15.29
C GLY A 375 15.13 -0.66 -15.76
N VAL A 376 16.23 -0.23 -16.37
CA VAL A 376 17.19 -1.11 -17.07
C VAL A 376 17.97 -2.00 -16.10
N VAL A 377 18.09 -1.60 -14.84
CA VAL A 377 18.66 -2.40 -13.75
C VAL A 377 17.60 -2.49 -12.64
N PRO A 378 16.50 -3.23 -12.88
CA PRO A 378 15.41 -3.28 -11.93
C PRO A 378 15.84 -4.03 -10.68
N ARG A 379 15.22 -3.70 -9.56
CA ARG A 379 15.42 -4.48 -8.33
C ARG A 379 15.02 -5.93 -8.54
N THR A 380 15.80 -6.82 -7.93
CA THR A 380 15.54 -8.26 -7.94
C THR A 380 14.95 -8.76 -6.62
N SER A 381 14.98 -7.94 -5.55
CA SER A 381 14.32 -8.26 -4.28
C SER A 381 13.74 -7.01 -3.60
N CYS A 382 12.77 -7.23 -2.71
CA CYS A 382 12.15 -6.17 -1.90
C CYS A 382 13.06 -5.60 -0.80
N GLU A 383 14.18 -6.27 -0.51
CA GLU A 383 15.16 -5.87 0.51
C GLU A 383 16.28 -4.98 -0.05
N GLN A 384 16.42 -4.91 -1.37
CA GLN A 384 17.39 -4.03 -2.02
C GLN A 384 16.98 -2.57 -1.85
N SER A 385 17.85 -1.77 -1.25
CA SER A 385 17.69 -0.31 -1.14
C SER A 385 18.49 0.41 -2.21
N LEU A 386 18.03 1.60 -2.60
CA LEU A 386 18.83 2.48 -3.48
C LEU A 386 20.10 2.92 -2.76
N THR A 387 21.23 2.89 -3.47
CA THR A 387 22.45 3.58 -3.02
C THR A 387 22.21 5.09 -3.09
N PRO A 388 22.37 5.83 -1.98
CA PRO A 388 22.28 7.28 -2.00
C PRO A 388 23.21 7.87 -3.06
N THR A 389 22.72 8.83 -3.83
CA THR A 389 23.44 9.36 -5.00
C THR A 389 23.35 10.87 -5.02
N SER A 390 24.50 11.55 -5.11
CA SER A 390 24.58 12.99 -5.34
C SER A 390 24.71 13.32 -6.83
N TYR A 391 24.19 14.48 -7.22
CA TYR A 391 24.29 15.02 -8.57
C TYR A 391 24.63 16.52 -8.53
N PRO A 392 25.92 16.85 -8.31
CA PRO A 392 26.41 18.23 -8.35
C PRO A 392 26.60 18.70 -9.81
N PRO A 393 26.90 20.00 -10.03
CA PRO A 393 27.26 20.54 -11.33
C PRO A 393 28.37 19.72 -12.01
N GLY A 394 28.26 19.56 -13.34
CA GLY A 394 29.21 18.76 -14.12
C GLY A 394 28.67 17.40 -14.59
N ASN A 395 27.37 17.15 -14.42
CA ASN A 395 26.65 16.01 -14.99
C ASN A 395 27.21 14.63 -14.62
N THR A 396 27.78 14.48 -13.42
CA THR A 396 28.30 13.20 -12.92
C THR A 396 27.56 12.76 -11.66
N PHE A 397 27.09 11.51 -11.63
CA PHE A 397 26.45 10.90 -10.46
C PHE A 397 27.50 10.34 -9.50
N PHE A 398 27.35 10.62 -8.20
CA PHE A 398 28.25 10.14 -7.14
C PHE A 398 27.48 9.25 -6.17
N SER A 399 27.75 7.94 -6.19
CA SER A 399 27.11 6.96 -5.32
C SER A 399 27.82 6.85 -3.97
N HIS A 400 27.05 6.76 -2.88
CA HIS A 400 27.54 6.71 -1.49
C HIS A 400 27.16 5.39 -0.84
N ILE A 401 28.11 4.47 -0.75
CA ILE A 401 27.86 3.09 -0.29
C ILE A 401 27.53 2.98 1.21
N ASP A 402 27.95 3.96 2.03
CA ASP A 402 27.82 3.93 3.49
C ASP A 402 26.46 4.48 3.99
N GLY A 403 25.52 4.75 3.10
CA GLY A 403 24.21 5.30 3.44
C GLY A 403 24.12 6.83 3.36
N PRO A 404 22.96 7.42 3.68
CA PRO A 404 22.66 8.82 3.36
C PRO A 404 23.25 9.83 4.35
N ASP A 405 23.68 9.42 5.55
CA ASP A 405 24.07 10.35 6.61
C ASP A 405 25.33 11.17 6.28
N ALA A 406 26.36 10.52 5.74
CA ALA A 406 27.60 11.18 5.33
C ALA A 406 27.37 12.17 4.18
N PRO A 407 26.70 11.79 3.06
CA PRO A 407 26.44 12.74 1.99
C PRO A 407 25.45 13.84 2.39
N LEU A 408 24.52 13.60 3.31
CA LEU A 408 23.68 14.67 3.89
C LEU A 408 24.53 15.73 4.59
N ARG A 409 25.50 15.31 5.42
CA ARG A 409 26.44 16.25 6.06
C ARG A 409 27.29 17.00 5.04
N GLN A 410 27.77 16.32 3.99
CA GLN A 410 28.52 16.97 2.91
C GLN A 410 27.67 18.03 2.19
N LEU A 411 26.39 17.73 1.97
CA LEU A 411 25.43 18.67 1.38
C LEU A 411 25.24 19.91 2.26
N ASP A 412 25.25 19.78 3.59
CA ASP A 412 25.13 20.94 4.48
C ASP A 412 26.45 21.75 4.58
N ILE A 413 27.61 21.10 4.46
CA ILE A 413 28.93 21.76 4.53
C ILE A 413 29.29 22.46 3.20
N ASN A 414 28.98 21.84 2.05
CA ASN A 414 29.36 22.28 0.71
C ASN A 414 30.85 22.65 0.57
N ALA A 415 31.75 21.74 0.94
CA ALA A 415 33.20 21.99 0.97
C ALA A 415 33.76 22.34 -0.42
N GLU A 416 33.17 21.78 -1.47
CA GLU A 416 33.52 21.98 -2.87
C GLU A 416 33.00 23.31 -3.44
N GLN A 417 32.23 24.07 -2.66
CA GLN A 417 31.65 25.37 -3.03
C GLN A 417 30.82 25.31 -4.32
N TYR A 418 30.06 24.23 -4.49
CA TYR A 418 29.15 24.13 -5.63
C TYR A 418 28.06 25.20 -5.54
N PRO A 419 27.62 25.79 -6.67
CA PRO A 419 26.47 26.71 -6.70
C PRO A 419 25.16 26.03 -6.28
N TYR A 420 25.03 24.73 -6.53
CA TYR A 420 23.89 23.90 -6.13
C TYR A 420 24.34 22.46 -6.01
N ASN A 421 23.55 21.61 -5.34
CA ASN A 421 23.76 20.16 -5.33
C ASN A 421 22.45 19.45 -4.98
N VAL A 422 22.30 18.22 -5.45
CA VAL A 422 21.14 17.37 -5.15
C VAL A 422 21.61 16.03 -4.64
N LEU A 423 21.04 15.57 -3.54
CA LEU A 423 21.23 14.21 -3.01
C LEU A 423 19.91 13.47 -3.06
N GLY A 424 19.90 12.26 -3.60
CA GLY A 424 18.73 11.40 -3.68
C GLY A 424 18.98 10.04 -3.03
N TYR A 425 18.01 9.55 -2.27
CA TYR A 425 18.01 8.21 -1.69
C TYR A 425 16.58 7.75 -1.42
N GLU A 426 16.40 6.48 -1.07
CA GLU A 426 15.07 5.92 -0.76
C GLU A 426 14.71 6.10 0.71
N MET A 427 13.45 6.43 0.96
CA MET A 427 12.84 6.46 2.29
C MET A 427 11.39 5.98 2.21
N TYR A 428 10.68 6.01 3.35
CA TYR A 428 9.24 5.80 3.38
C TYR A 428 8.48 7.13 3.46
N ALA A 429 7.47 7.29 2.61
CA ALA A 429 6.43 8.31 2.75
C ALA A 429 5.26 7.72 3.53
N CYS A 430 4.90 8.37 4.63
CA CYS A 430 3.85 7.92 5.55
C CYS A 430 2.65 8.87 5.45
N LEU A 431 1.93 8.79 4.33
CA LEU A 431 0.77 9.65 4.06
C LEU A 431 -0.39 9.27 4.99
N PRO A 432 -1.37 10.17 5.23
CA PRO A 432 -2.49 9.89 6.14
C PRO A 432 -3.23 8.59 5.86
N HIS A 433 -3.33 8.20 4.58
CA HIS A 433 -4.13 7.07 4.13
C HIS A 433 -3.29 5.89 3.63
N VAL A 434 -1.96 6.03 3.53
CA VAL A 434 -1.09 4.98 3.04
C VAL A 434 0.36 5.22 3.42
N ARG A 435 1.08 4.15 3.70
CA ARG A 435 2.54 4.16 3.79
C ARG A 435 3.14 3.47 2.57
N THR A 436 4.05 4.17 1.90
CA THR A 436 4.63 3.76 0.63
C THR A 436 6.12 4.09 0.59
N ASP A 437 6.85 3.53 -0.36
CA ASP A 437 8.23 3.93 -0.63
C ASP A 437 8.27 5.29 -1.32
N ALA A 438 9.39 5.98 -1.19
CA ALA A 438 9.59 7.27 -1.80
C ALA A 438 11.05 7.55 -2.11
N ILE A 439 11.29 8.27 -3.21
CA ILE A 439 12.58 8.91 -3.45
C ILE A 439 12.58 10.21 -2.65
N SER A 440 13.56 10.32 -1.77
CA SER A 440 13.87 11.52 -0.99
C SER A 440 14.97 12.29 -1.69
N LEU A 441 14.66 13.49 -2.18
CA LEU A 441 15.64 14.41 -2.74
C LEU A 441 15.88 15.59 -1.79
N HIS A 442 17.13 15.82 -1.44
CA HIS A 442 17.59 17.03 -0.77
C HIS A 442 18.21 17.93 -1.84
N VAL A 443 17.53 19.02 -2.15
CA VAL A 443 17.97 19.98 -3.17
C VAL A 443 18.49 21.23 -2.46
N ARG A 444 19.71 21.65 -2.81
CA ARG A 444 20.32 22.89 -2.32
C ARG A 444 20.66 23.82 -3.47
N ASN A 445 20.35 25.10 -3.30
CA ASN A 445 20.95 26.20 -4.05
C ASN A 445 21.70 27.08 -3.05
N TYR A 446 23.02 27.20 -3.24
CA TYR A 446 23.91 27.98 -2.37
C TYR A 446 24.23 29.35 -2.96
N GLY A 447 23.67 29.69 -4.13
CA GLY A 447 23.81 31.00 -4.76
C GLY A 447 23.12 32.12 -3.98
N GLU A 448 23.04 33.31 -4.58
CA GLU A 448 22.45 34.49 -3.93
C GLU A 448 21.01 34.26 -3.46
N GLN A 449 20.24 33.47 -4.21
CA GLN A 449 18.93 32.99 -3.79
C GLN A 449 19.04 31.57 -3.21
N HIS A 450 19.22 31.53 -1.89
CA HIS A 450 19.30 30.30 -1.11
C HIS A 450 18.03 29.46 -1.24
N MET A 451 18.20 28.15 -1.45
CA MET A 451 17.13 27.16 -1.44
C MET A 451 17.58 25.90 -0.71
N ASN A 452 16.74 25.42 0.19
CA ASN A 452 16.94 24.17 0.92
C ASN A 452 15.59 23.47 1.06
N ILE A 453 15.32 22.58 0.11
CA ILE A 453 14.07 21.82 0.06
C ILE A 453 14.33 20.32 0.19
N HIS A 454 13.35 19.65 0.78
CA HIS A 454 13.21 18.21 0.75
C HIS A 454 12.02 17.88 -0.16
N LEU A 455 12.30 17.32 -1.32
CA LEU A 455 11.31 16.86 -2.29
C LEU A 455 11.13 15.35 -2.12
N VAL A 456 9.88 14.91 -2.06
CA VAL A 456 9.50 13.51 -1.86
C VAL A 456 8.67 13.06 -3.06
N ILE A 457 9.08 11.95 -3.67
CA ILE A 457 8.40 11.32 -4.80
C ILE A 457 7.92 9.94 -4.34
N PRO A 458 6.67 9.82 -3.87
CA PRO A 458 6.16 8.54 -3.40
C PRO A 458 5.87 7.59 -4.57
N PHE A 459 6.07 6.30 -4.35
CA PHE A 459 5.80 5.27 -5.35
C PHE A 459 5.51 3.91 -4.70
N PHE A 460 4.74 3.07 -5.38
CA PHE A 460 4.62 1.65 -5.08
C PHE A 460 5.72 0.86 -5.76
N GLN A 461 6.33 -0.09 -5.04
CA GLN A 461 7.38 -0.95 -5.58
C GLN A 461 6.84 -1.92 -6.63
N VAL A 462 7.74 -2.48 -7.43
CA VAL A 462 7.44 -3.56 -8.39
C VAL A 462 6.83 -4.78 -7.69
N PHE A 463 7.27 -5.04 -6.45
CA PHE A 463 6.80 -6.16 -5.65
C PHE A 463 5.47 -5.89 -4.93
N ASP A 464 4.98 -4.65 -4.90
CA ASP A 464 3.66 -4.33 -4.37
C ASP A 464 2.58 -5.04 -5.21
N TYR A 465 1.51 -5.51 -4.56
CA TYR A 465 0.43 -6.17 -5.29
C TYR A 465 -0.26 -5.20 -6.25
N ARG A 466 -0.32 -3.90 -5.90
CA ARG A 466 -0.92 -2.83 -6.72
C ARG A 466 -0.11 -2.46 -7.96
N GLY A 467 1.07 -3.06 -8.12
CA GLY A 467 2.02 -2.79 -9.20
C GLY A 467 2.79 -1.49 -9.02
N PHE A 468 3.87 -1.35 -9.80
CA PHE A 468 4.70 -0.15 -9.78
C PHE A 468 3.91 1.07 -10.25
N CYS A 469 4.00 2.15 -9.48
CA CYS A 469 3.25 3.37 -9.72
C CYS A 469 3.90 4.53 -9.00
N ILE A 470 4.12 5.65 -9.69
CA ILE A 470 4.64 6.88 -9.11
C ILE A 470 3.45 7.78 -8.77
N LEU A 471 3.37 8.20 -7.51
CA LEU A 471 2.31 9.08 -7.01
C LEU A 471 2.75 10.54 -7.13
N GLN A 472 1.81 11.44 -6.86
CA GLN A 472 2.05 12.88 -6.91
C GLN A 472 3.20 13.33 -5.97
N PRO A 473 4.24 14.04 -6.44
CA PRO A 473 5.31 14.54 -5.58
C PRO A 473 4.86 15.69 -4.68
N TYR A 474 5.61 15.91 -3.60
CA TYR A 474 5.47 17.07 -2.72
C TYR A 474 6.81 17.50 -2.14
N PHE A 475 6.94 18.77 -1.76
CA PHE A 475 8.16 19.27 -1.14
C PHE A 475 7.91 20.08 0.12
N LEU A 476 8.94 20.19 0.94
CA LEU A 476 8.98 20.91 2.22
C LEU A 476 10.21 21.82 2.25
N SER A 477 10.05 23.06 2.70
CA SER A 477 11.19 23.95 3.03
C SER A 477 11.85 23.53 4.34
N ARG A 478 13.18 23.49 4.40
CA ARG A 478 13.93 23.01 5.57
C ARG A 478 14.53 24.13 6.44
N ASP A 479 14.51 25.38 5.97
CA ASP A 479 14.91 26.55 6.75
C ASP A 479 14.01 27.76 6.47
N ASP A 480 14.05 28.78 7.34
CA ASP A 480 13.16 29.94 7.25
C ASP A 480 13.44 30.80 6.02
N ILE A 481 14.67 30.78 5.51
CA ILE A 481 15.08 31.54 4.32
C ILE A 481 14.35 30.97 3.10
N THR A 482 14.39 29.65 2.92
CA THR A 482 13.67 28.95 1.86
C THR A 482 12.16 29.16 2.00
N SER A 483 11.63 29.15 3.23
CA SER A 483 10.20 29.39 3.48
C SER A 483 9.71 30.74 2.93
N LYS A 484 10.55 31.78 2.95
CA LYS A 484 10.22 33.11 2.40
C LYS A 484 10.12 33.11 0.87
N ASN A 485 10.87 32.24 0.20
CA ASN A 485 10.94 32.16 -1.26
C ASN A 485 10.02 31.06 -1.84
N LEU A 486 9.13 30.46 -1.03
CA LEU A 486 8.33 29.30 -1.42
C LEU A 486 7.49 29.50 -2.68
N ALA A 487 6.92 30.70 -2.88
CA ALA A 487 6.14 30.99 -4.08
C ALA A 487 7.01 30.95 -5.35
N GLU A 488 8.16 31.64 -5.34
CA GLU A 488 9.09 31.63 -6.48
C GLU A 488 9.63 30.23 -6.76
N ILE A 489 9.97 29.48 -5.71
CA ILE A 489 10.42 28.09 -5.81
C ILE A 489 9.31 27.22 -6.41
N TYR A 490 8.06 27.34 -5.93
CA TYR A 490 6.92 26.59 -6.45
C TYR A 490 6.73 26.86 -7.95
N HIS A 491 6.79 28.11 -8.39
CA HIS A 491 6.66 28.46 -9.80
C HIS A 491 7.86 28.06 -10.68
N ALA A 492 8.99 27.75 -10.07
CA ALA A 492 10.17 27.21 -10.74
C ALA A 492 10.17 25.67 -10.87
N MET A 493 9.22 24.96 -10.24
CA MET A 493 9.17 23.48 -10.26
C MET A 493 8.92 22.87 -11.64
N GLY A 494 8.51 23.66 -12.64
CA GLY A 494 8.49 23.23 -14.03
C GLY A 494 9.86 22.75 -14.50
N ALA A 495 10.95 23.25 -13.90
CA ALA A 495 12.31 22.83 -14.20
C ALA A 495 12.56 21.37 -13.79
N PHE A 496 12.00 20.93 -12.65
CA PHE A 496 12.06 19.54 -12.19
C PHE A 496 11.40 18.59 -13.19
N PHE A 497 10.16 18.88 -13.59
CA PHE A 497 9.46 18.07 -14.59
C PHE A 497 10.17 18.09 -15.95
N LYS A 498 10.73 19.24 -16.34
CA LYS A 498 11.53 19.35 -17.57
C LYS A 498 12.78 18.46 -17.51
N GLY A 499 13.48 18.39 -16.39
CA GLY A 499 14.65 17.52 -16.19
C GLY A 499 14.32 16.03 -16.30
N LEU A 500 13.14 15.62 -15.82
CA LEU A 500 12.58 14.27 -16.02
C LEU A 500 12.29 14.01 -17.51
N GLN A 501 11.50 14.89 -18.13
CA GLN A 501 11.07 14.73 -19.53
C GLN A 501 12.25 14.70 -20.51
N ASP A 502 13.22 15.62 -20.35
CA ASP A 502 14.42 15.66 -21.20
C ASP A 502 15.30 14.40 -21.00
N SER A 503 15.30 13.80 -19.80
CA SER A 503 15.97 12.53 -19.53
C SER A 503 15.33 11.32 -20.21
N GLU A 504 14.04 11.41 -20.56
CA GLU A 504 13.25 10.36 -21.21
C GLU A 504 13.12 10.52 -22.73
N ARG A 505 13.25 11.75 -23.24
CA ARG A 505 12.90 12.15 -24.62
C ARG A 505 13.44 11.26 -25.75
N ASN A 506 14.63 10.68 -25.58
CA ASN A 506 15.28 9.84 -26.59
C ASN A 506 15.40 8.36 -26.17
N ARG A 507 14.68 7.94 -25.12
CA ARG A 507 14.70 6.56 -24.62
C ARG A 507 13.60 5.72 -25.27
N PRO A 508 13.82 4.38 -25.42
CA PRO A 508 12.75 3.45 -25.77
C PRO A 508 11.57 3.58 -24.80
N ALA A 509 10.34 3.32 -25.28
CA ALA A 509 9.12 3.51 -24.50
C ALA A 509 9.22 2.84 -23.12
N GLU A 510 9.63 1.58 -23.05
CA GLU A 510 9.85 0.79 -21.82
C GLU A 510 10.82 1.40 -20.79
N SER A 511 11.68 2.34 -21.21
CA SER A 511 12.60 3.08 -20.33
C SER A 511 12.12 4.50 -19.98
N GLN A 512 10.92 4.89 -20.42
CA GLN A 512 10.25 6.15 -20.06
C GLN A 512 9.37 5.93 -18.83
N ILE A 513 10.01 5.68 -17.68
CA ILE A 513 9.36 5.26 -16.43
C ILE A 513 8.38 6.33 -15.92
N TRP A 514 8.77 7.60 -15.91
CA TRP A 514 7.89 8.67 -15.48
C TRP A 514 6.64 8.74 -16.35
N ALA A 515 6.82 8.81 -17.68
CA ALA A 515 5.71 8.88 -18.62
C ALA A 515 4.74 7.69 -18.52
N GLN A 516 5.23 6.49 -18.19
CA GLN A 516 4.41 5.28 -18.09
C GLN A 516 3.71 5.11 -16.73
N TYR A 517 4.39 5.45 -15.64
CA TYR A 517 3.98 5.05 -14.30
C TYR A 517 3.56 6.21 -13.40
N TYR A 518 3.70 7.46 -13.84
CA TYR A 518 3.19 8.60 -13.09
C TYR A 518 1.67 8.66 -13.14
N GLN A 519 1.04 8.41 -11.99
CA GLN A 519 -0.41 8.40 -11.79
C GLN A 519 -0.77 9.26 -10.58
N PRO A 520 -0.72 10.60 -10.69
CA PRO A 520 -0.95 11.52 -9.57
C PRO A 520 -2.35 11.35 -8.94
N ASP A 521 -3.33 10.90 -9.71
CA ASP A 521 -4.72 10.75 -9.26
C ASP A 521 -5.04 9.37 -8.69
N LYS A 522 -4.10 8.40 -8.69
CA LYS A 522 -4.37 7.03 -8.19
C LYS A 522 -4.68 7.03 -6.70
N LEU A 523 -3.97 7.87 -5.93
CA LEU A 523 -4.15 8.06 -4.50
C LEU A 523 -4.02 9.56 -4.19
N PRO A 524 -5.09 10.32 -4.42
CA PRO A 524 -5.04 11.76 -4.27
C PRO A 524 -4.83 12.13 -2.81
N TYR A 525 -4.04 13.18 -2.58
CA TYR A 525 -3.89 13.72 -1.24
C TYR A 525 -5.22 14.24 -0.68
N PRO A 526 -5.45 14.12 0.65
CA PRO A 526 -6.56 14.76 1.33
C PRO A 526 -6.75 16.24 0.91
N LYS A 527 -7.99 16.71 0.82
CA LYS A 527 -8.28 18.08 0.36
C LYS A 527 -7.55 19.16 1.17
N ALA A 528 -7.40 18.98 2.48
CA ALA A 528 -6.67 19.93 3.33
C ALA A 528 -5.17 20.04 2.94
N MET A 529 -4.59 18.98 2.38
CA MET A 529 -3.22 18.99 1.85
C MET A 529 -3.11 19.77 0.53
N GLN A 530 -4.13 19.71 -0.32
CA GLN A 530 -4.13 20.35 -1.66
C GLN A 530 -4.21 21.89 -1.61
N GLN A 531 -4.59 22.48 -0.47
CA GLN A 531 -4.83 23.93 -0.34
C GLN A 531 -3.57 24.78 -0.09
N ASN A 532 -2.38 24.17 -0.01
CA ASN A 532 -1.12 24.87 0.35
C ASN A 532 -0.37 25.52 -0.83
N ILE A 533 -1.05 25.91 -1.91
CA ILE A 533 -0.38 26.54 -3.06
C ILE A 533 -0.03 28.00 -2.70
N PRO A 534 1.27 28.38 -2.64
CA PRO A 534 1.64 29.76 -2.36
C PRO A 534 1.31 30.64 -3.56
N ALA A 535 0.63 31.78 -3.34
CA ALA A 535 0.44 32.78 -4.37
C ALA A 535 1.73 33.62 -4.56
N LEU A 536 2.07 33.95 -5.82
CA LEU A 536 3.05 35.00 -6.11
C LEU A 536 2.53 36.32 -5.53
N VAL A 537 3.28 36.92 -4.61
CA VAL A 537 3.03 38.30 -4.20
C VAL A 537 3.52 39.17 -5.35
N SER A 538 2.57 39.81 -6.03
CA SER A 538 2.80 40.75 -7.14
C SER A 538 3.48 42.03 -6.70
#